data_AF-A0AA90PR62-F1
#
_entry.id   AF-A0AA90PR62-F1
#
_cell.length_a   1.000
_cell.length_b   1.000
_cell.length_c   1.000
_cell.angle_alpha   90.00
_cell.angle_beta   90.00
_cell.angle_gamma   90.00
#
_symmetry.space_group_name_H-M   'P 1'
#
loop_
_entity.id
_entity.type
_entity.pdbx_description
1 polymer ?
#
loop_
_entity_poly.entity_id
_entity_poly.type
_entity_poly.pdbx_seq_one_letter_code
_entity_poly.pdbx_strand_id
1 'polypeptide(L)'
;MKIFAELDDAVLNRPVQASNDPIAVATAMAAPLRPESPPLRVIGRGDTLTAQKVEVGIILQAMLGTGGAAEYLADNAVHISVSLRVLTKPALRRGQHDEFGIPTDLEG
;
A
#
# COMPACT_ATOMS: atom_id res chain seq x y z
N MET A 1 7.19 58.97 -8.34
CA MET A 1 8.65 58.74 -8.33
C MET A 1 8.92 57.62 -7.34
N LYS A 2 9.15 56.40 -7.86
CA LYS A 2 10.44 55.70 -7.83
C LYS A 2 11.01 55.58 -6.41
N ILE A 3 10.90 54.41 -5.77
CA ILE A 3 12.01 53.69 -5.11
C ILE A 3 11.66 52.18 -5.07
N PHE A 4 11.89 51.48 -6.18
CA PHE A 4 12.20 50.05 -6.16
C PHE A 4 13.71 49.98 -6.41
N ALA A 5 14.45 49.55 -5.40
CA ALA A 5 15.89 49.28 -5.37
C ALA A 5 16.11 48.70 -3.97
N GLU A 6 16.74 47.57 -3.71
CA GLU A 6 17.60 46.68 -4.47
C GLU A 6 17.80 45.56 -3.43
N LEU A 7 17.34 44.34 -3.69
CA LEU A 7 17.63 43.21 -2.79
C LEU A 7 18.46 42.24 -3.60
N ASP A 8 19.72 42.13 -3.20
CA ASP A 8 20.85 41.61 -3.95
C ASP A 8 20.63 40.23 -4.61
N ASP A 9 20.84 40.17 -5.92
CA ASP A 9 20.92 38.93 -6.73
C ASP A 9 22.18 38.08 -6.42
N ALA A 10 22.95 38.40 -5.37
CA ALA A 10 24.25 37.80 -5.09
C ALA A 10 24.23 36.54 -4.21
N VAL A 11 23.07 36.10 -3.71
CA VAL A 11 23.00 34.90 -2.84
C VAL A 11 22.91 33.60 -3.64
N LEU A 12 22.43 33.65 -4.89
CA LEU A 12 22.06 32.44 -5.64
C LEU A 12 23.20 31.70 -6.36
N ASN A 13 24.43 32.24 -6.38
CA ASN A 13 25.50 31.66 -7.21
C ASN A 13 26.85 31.51 -6.50
N ARG A 14 26.85 31.20 -5.20
CA ARG A 14 28.09 30.88 -4.48
C ARG A 14 28.48 29.42 -4.76
N PRO A 15 29.63 29.13 -5.40
CA PRO A 15 30.12 27.76 -5.48
C PRO A 15 30.44 27.28 -4.06
N VAL A 16 29.84 26.16 -3.67
CA VAL A 16 30.15 25.47 -2.42
C VAL A 16 31.63 25.07 -2.49
N GLN A 17 32.50 25.76 -1.75
CA GLN A 17 33.88 25.35 -1.58
C GLN A 17 33.86 23.96 -0.92
N ALA A 18 34.38 22.96 -1.63
CA ALA A 18 34.59 21.64 -1.10
C ALA A 18 35.52 21.73 0.12
N SER A 19 35.03 21.35 1.30
CA SER A 19 35.89 21.15 2.46
C SER A 19 36.78 19.94 2.18
N ASN A 20 38.09 20.13 2.27
CA ASN A 20 39.10 19.08 2.13
C ASN A 20 39.26 18.33 3.46
N ASP A 21 38.18 17.71 3.95
CA ASP A 21 38.24 16.87 5.15
C ASP A 21 38.71 15.46 4.77
N PRO A 22 39.89 14.99 5.23
CA PRO A 22 40.46 13.70 4.81
C PRO A 22 39.71 12.47 5.35
N ILE A 23 38.70 12.66 6.21
CA ILE A 23 37.90 11.57 6.78
C ILE A 23 36.83 11.09 5.77
N ALA A 24 36.44 11.93 4.79
CA ALA A 24 35.39 11.59 3.83
C ALA A 24 35.84 10.62 2.72
N VAL A 25 37.15 10.42 2.53
CA VAL A 25 37.70 9.66 1.39
C VAL A 25 37.80 8.14 1.67
N ALA A 26 37.69 7.70 2.94
CA ALA A 26 37.94 6.31 3.31
C ALA A 26 36.72 5.36 3.26
N THR A 27 35.50 5.88 3.09
CA THR A 27 34.25 5.06 3.10
C THR A 27 33.63 4.93 1.70
N ALA A 28 34.42 5.02 0.63
CA ALA A 28 33.91 4.96 -0.74
C ALA A 28 34.21 3.63 -1.48
N MET A 29 34.77 2.60 -0.82
CA MET A 29 35.22 1.37 -1.51
C MET A 29 34.77 0.07 -0.85
N ALA A 30 33.48 -0.07 -0.53
CA ALA A 30 32.90 -1.38 -0.15
C ALA A 30 31.36 -1.45 -0.28
N ALA A 31 30.75 -0.87 -1.31
CA ALA A 31 29.36 -1.17 -1.62
C ALA A 31 29.33 -2.36 -2.61
N PRO A 32 28.89 -3.58 -2.22
CA PRO A 32 28.56 -4.59 -3.21
C PRO A 32 27.42 -4.01 -4.05
N LEU A 33 27.57 -4.07 -5.37
CA LEU A 33 26.57 -3.66 -6.37
C LEU A 33 25.20 -4.23 -5.97
N ARG A 34 24.37 -3.44 -5.30
CA ARG A 34 22.99 -3.80 -5.03
C ARG A 34 22.29 -3.81 -6.39
N PRO A 35 21.67 -4.91 -6.83
CA PRO A 35 20.78 -4.83 -7.98
C PRO A 35 19.69 -3.82 -7.61
N GLU A 36 19.63 -2.73 -8.36
CA GLU A 36 18.56 -1.74 -8.27
C GLU A 36 17.21 -2.48 -8.30
N SER A 37 16.55 -2.57 -7.14
CA SER A 37 15.23 -3.18 -7.06
C SER A 37 14.31 -2.43 -8.02
N PRO A 38 13.66 -3.10 -8.98
CA PRO A 38 12.70 -2.44 -9.86
C PRO A 38 11.69 -1.67 -9.01
N PRO A 39 11.30 -0.45 -9.39
CA PRO A 39 10.30 0.29 -8.62
C PRO A 39 9.06 -0.59 -8.50
N LEU A 40 8.64 -0.84 -7.25
CA LEU A 40 7.40 -1.56 -6.97
C LEU A 40 6.30 -0.82 -7.73
N ARG A 41 5.81 -1.42 -8.81
CA ARG A 41 4.62 -0.91 -9.49
C ARG A 41 3.51 -1.01 -8.46
N VAL A 42 3.06 0.14 -7.96
CA VAL A 42 1.82 0.23 -7.16
C VAL A 42 0.69 -0.05 -8.14
N ILE A 43 0.44 -1.34 -8.39
CA ILE A 43 -0.78 -1.78 -9.04
C ILE A 43 -1.84 -1.53 -7.96
N GLY A 44 -2.55 -0.40 -8.05
CA GLY A 44 -3.65 -0.10 -7.16
C GLY A 44 -4.64 -1.27 -7.23
N ARG A 45 -4.64 -2.12 -6.21
CA ARG A 45 -5.65 -3.15 -6.07
C ARG A 45 -6.96 -2.41 -5.89
N GLY A 46 -7.85 -2.49 -6.87
CA GLY A 46 -9.21 -1.99 -6.72
C GLY A 46 -9.87 -2.80 -5.61
N ASP A 47 -9.96 -2.24 -4.40
CA ASP A 47 -10.64 -2.85 -3.27
C ASP A 47 -12.15 -2.72 -3.48
N THR A 48 -12.71 -3.56 -4.36
CA THR A 48 -14.14 -3.61 -4.64
C THR A 48 -14.93 -4.27 -3.49
N LEU A 49 -14.25 -5.08 -2.68
CA LEU A 49 -14.83 -5.69 -1.48
C LEU A 49 -14.63 -4.79 -0.27
N THR A 50 -15.74 -4.29 0.29
CA THR A 50 -15.76 -3.50 1.53
C THR A 50 -16.42 -4.29 2.65
N ALA A 51 -16.15 -3.91 3.92
CA ALA A 51 -16.82 -4.51 5.08
C ALA A 51 -18.34 -4.41 4.98
N GLN A 52 -18.85 -3.25 4.54
CA GLN A 52 -20.28 -3.05 4.33
C GLN A 52 -20.87 -4.04 3.31
N LYS A 53 -20.19 -4.26 2.17
CA LYS A 53 -20.67 -5.24 1.18
C LYS A 53 -20.68 -6.67 1.73
N VAL A 54 -19.71 -7.01 2.58
CA VAL A 54 -19.69 -8.30 3.29
C VAL A 54 -20.89 -8.44 4.22
N GLU A 55 -21.19 -7.43 5.02
CA GLU A 55 -22.35 -7.43 5.93
C GLU A 55 -23.68 -7.59 5.17
N VAL A 56 -23.88 -6.81 4.11
CA VAL A 56 -25.08 -6.93 3.26
C VAL A 56 -25.18 -8.33 2.64
N GLY A 57 -24.07 -8.88 2.12
CA GLY A 57 -24.04 -10.23 1.57
C GLY A 57 -24.44 -11.31 2.59
N ILE A 58 -24.02 -11.18 3.85
CA ILE A 58 -24.40 -12.11 4.93
C ILE A 58 -25.89 -12.02 5.24
N ILE A 59 -26.45 -10.80 5.29
CA ILE A 59 -27.88 -10.59 5.52
C ILE A 59 -28.69 -11.20 4.37
N LEU A 60 -28.31 -10.92 3.12
CA LEU A 60 -28.97 -11.48 1.94
C LEU A 60 -28.86 -13.01 1.90
N GLN A 61 -27.75 -13.58 2.37
CA GLN A 61 -27.60 -15.04 2.46
C GLN A 61 -28.62 -15.64 3.43
N ALA A 62 -28.89 -14.98 4.55
CA ALA A 62 -29.91 -15.42 5.50
C ALA A 62 -31.34 -15.27 4.95
N MET A 63 -31.57 -14.29 4.06
CA MET A 63 -32.91 -13.99 3.51
C MET A 63 -33.25 -14.75 2.23
N LEU A 64 -32.28 -14.89 1.33
CA LEU A 64 -32.46 -15.38 -0.05
C LEU A 64 -31.64 -16.63 -0.36
N GLY A 65 -30.84 -17.09 0.61
CA GLY A 65 -29.87 -18.16 0.42
C GLY A 65 -28.59 -17.68 -0.26
N THR A 66 -27.62 -18.59 -0.39
CA THR A 66 -26.28 -18.29 -0.91
C THR A 66 -26.29 -17.78 -2.35
N GLY A 67 -27.23 -18.21 -3.18
CA GLY A 67 -27.35 -17.77 -4.58
C GLY A 67 -27.59 -16.26 -4.71
N GLY A 68 -28.62 -15.73 -4.04
CA GLY A 68 -28.93 -14.30 -4.09
C GLY A 68 -27.85 -13.42 -3.45
N ALA A 69 -27.17 -13.92 -2.41
CA ALA A 69 -26.02 -13.22 -1.84
C ALA A 69 -24.81 -13.18 -2.80
N ALA A 70 -24.57 -14.27 -3.54
CA ALA A 70 -23.48 -14.32 -4.52
C ALA A 70 -23.75 -13.39 -5.70
N GLU A 71 -25.00 -13.30 -6.15
CA GLU A 71 -25.46 -12.38 -7.20
C GLU A 71 -25.23 -10.92 -6.79
N TYR A 72 -25.66 -10.52 -5.59
CA TYR A 72 -25.38 -9.18 -5.05
C TYR A 72 -23.87 -8.83 -5.04
N LEU A 73 -23.02 -9.76 -4.65
CA LEU A 73 -21.57 -9.53 -4.63
C LEU A 73 -21.00 -9.42 -6.06
N ALA A 74 -21.50 -10.22 -7.00
CA ALA A 74 -21.11 -10.14 -8.40
C ALA A 74 -21.49 -8.78 -9.02
N ASP A 75 -22.71 -8.30 -8.77
CA ASP A 75 -23.19 -6.97 -9.20
C ASP A 75 -22.33 -5.83 -8.66
N ASN A 76 -21.68 -6.07 -7.52
CA ASN A 76 -20.78 -5.14 -6.85
C ASN A 76 -19.30 -5.30 -7.25
N ALA A 77 -19.03 -6.01 -8.36
CA ALA A 77 -17.71 -6.30 -8.91
C ALA A 77 -16.79 -7.07 -7.95
N VAL A 78 -17.37 -7.94 -7.11
CA VAL A 78 -16.62 -8.87 -6.27
C VAL A 78 -16.46 -10.18 -7.04
N HIS A 79 -15.21 -10.61 -7.21
CA HIS A 79 -14.89 -11.85 -7.90
C HIS A 79 -15.51 -13.06 -7.19
N ILE A 80 -16.03 -14.03 -7.96
CA ILE A 80 -16.77 -15.19 -7.43
C ILE A 80 -15.98 -16.00 -6.39
N SER A 81 -14.66 -16.15 -6.57
CA SER A 81 -13.81 -16.85 -5.59
C SER A 81 -13.77 -16.14 -4.23
N VAL A 82 -13.83 -14.80 -4.23
CA VAL A 82 -13.90 -13.98 -3.01
C VAL A 82 -15.29 -14.09 -2.40
N SER A 83 -16.34 -14.01 -3.22
CA SER A 83 -17.73 -14.18 -2.77
C SER A 83 -17.95 -15.53 -2.09
N LEU A 84 -17.47 -16.63 -2.69
CA LEU A 84 -17.56 -17.96 -2.08
C LEU A 84 -16.82 -18.02 -0.74
N ARG A 85 -15.60 -17.47 -0.65
CA ARG A 85 -14.86 -17.44 0.62
C ARG A 85 -15.63 -16.69 1.70
N VAL A 86 -16.17 -15.51 1.37
CA VAL A 86 -16.93 -14.69 2.30
C VAL A 86 -18.21 -15.40 2.75
N LEU A 87 -18.95 -16.03 1.85
CA LEU A 87 -20.26 -16.61 2.17
C LEU A 87 -20.19 -17.99 2.83
N THR A 88 -19.19 -18.81 2.49
CA THR A 88 -19.11 -20.23 2.93
C THR A 88 -18.01 -20.50 3.94
N LYS A 89 -17.01 -19.62 4.07
CA LYS A 89 -15.88 -19.77 5.00
C LYS A 89 -15.80 -18.58 5.96
N PRO A 90 -16.76 -18.43 6.90
CA PRO A 90 -16.80 -17.29 7.82
C PRO A 90 -15.53 -17.15 8.66
N ALA A 91 -14.89 -18.26 9.03
CA ALA A 91 -13.62 -18.28 9.76
C ALA A 91 -12.42 -17.67 8.98
N LEU A 92 -12.52 -17.55 7.65
CA LEU A 92 -11.47 -17.01 6.78
C LEU A 92 -11.79 -15.59 6.27
N ARG A 93 -12.78 -14.91 6.85
CA ARG A 93 -13.14 -13.52 6.48
C ARG A 93 -12.09 -12.52 6.94
N ARG A 94 -11.60 -12.67 8.16
CA ARG A 94 -10.30 -12.14 8.59
C ARG A 94 -9.27 -13.22 8.29
N GLY A 95 -8.02 -12.86 7.98
CA GLY A 95 -6.95 -13.84 7.85
C GLY A 95 -6.89 -14.74 9.10
N GLN A 96 -6.16 -15.85 9.02
CA GLN A 96 -6.01 -16.72 10.18
C GLN A 96 -5.07 -16.01 11.16
N HIS A 97 -5.65 -15.28 12.10
CA HIS A 97 -4.93 -14.51 13.10
C HIS A 97 -4.96 -15.24 14.43
N ASP A 98 -3.85 -15.23 15.15
CA ASP A 98 -3.84 -15.62 16.56
C ASP A 98 -4.63 -14.61 17.42
N GLU A 99 -4.70 -14.86 18.73
CA GLU A 99 -5.37 -13.98 19.69
C GLU A 99 -4.80 -12.54 19.72
N PHE A 100 -3.61 -12.33 19.16
CA PHE A 100 -2.90 -11.07 19.10
C PHE A 100 -3.02 -10.38 17.72
N GLY A 101 -3.74 -10.97 16.77
CA GLY A 101 -3.91 -10.39 15.43
C GLY A 101 -2.76 -10.69 14.46
N ILE A 102 -1.82 -11.58 14.80
CA ILE A 102 -0.69 -11.95 13.94
C ILE A 102 -1.11 -13.05 12.97
N PRO A 103 -0.83 -12.90 11.66
CA PRO A 103 -1.09 -13.96 10.69
C PRO A 103 -0.33 -15.24 11.06
N THR A 104 -1.07 -16.33 11.32
CA THR A 104 -0.54 -17.65 11.72
C THR A 104 0.23 -18.38 10.61
N ASP A 105 0.27 -17.81 9.41
CA ASP A 105 0.98 -18.32 8.23
C ASP A 105 2.41 -17.77 8.07
N LEU A 106 2.88 -16.94 9.01
CA LEU A 106 4.24 -16.36 9.00
C LEU A 106 5.29 -17.17 9.77
N GLU A 107 4.94 -18.32 10.34
CA GLU A 107 5.92 -19.27 10.90
C GLU A 107 6.34 -20.29 9.84
N GLY A 108 7.31 -19.92 9.02
CA GLY A 108 7.96 -20.78 8.02
C GLY A 108 9.46 -20.56 7.98
#